data_AF-A0A350LZT7-F1
#
_entry.id   AF-A0A350LZT7-F1
#
_cell.length_a   1.000
_cell.length_b   1.000
_cell.length_c   1.000
_cell.angle_alpha   90.00
_cell.angle_beta   90.00
_cell.angle_gamma   90.00
#
_symmetry.space_group_name_H-M   'P 1'
#
loop_
_entity.id
_entity.type
_entity.pdbx_description
1 polymer ?
#
loop_
_entity_poly.entity_id
_entity_poly.type
_entity_poly.pdbx_seq_one_letter_code
_entity_poly.pdbx_strand_id
1 'polypeptide(L)' 'MLDTIRYTFGILFRQHPEFEDIEYFKAREIKIEAERHVLVRTDCEVIGAVPMKFSIATKILPVILPRVEK' A
#
# COMPACT_ATOMS: atom_id res chain seq x y z
N MET A 1 1.99 10.78 19.30
CA MET A 1 1.52 9.64 20.12
C MET A 1 0.01 9.46 20.01
N LEU A 2 -0.77 10.55 20.20
CA LEU A 2 -2.22 10.52 20.03
C LEU A 2 -2.64 10.12 18.61
N ASP A 3 -1.95 10.61 17.58
CA ASP A 3 -2.25 10.25 16.18
C ASP A 3 -2.03 8.77 15.90
N THR A 4 -0.93 8.19 16.39
CA THR A 4 -0.66 6.75 16.27
C THR A 4 -1.77 5.91 16.89
N ILE A 5 -2.28 6.32 18.06
CA ILE A 5 -3.42 5.67 18.71
C ILE A 5 -4.69 5.82 17.87
N ARG A 6 -4.98 7.02 17.36
CA ARG A 6 -6.13 7.29 16.47
C ARG A 6 -6.09 6.39 15.24
N TYR A 7 -4.95 6.29 14.54
CA TYR A 7 -4.82 5.41 13.37
C TYR A 7 -4.95 3.94 13.74
N THR A 8 -4.41 3.52 14.89
CA THR A 8 -4.51 2.12 15.33
C THR A 8 -5.96 1.71 15.52
N PHE A 9 -6.75 2.51 16.25
CA PHE A 9 -8.18 2.25 16.42
C PHE A 9 -8.98 2.41 15.12
N GLY A 10 -8.66 3.41 14.29
CA GLY A 10 -9.27 3.58 12.97
C GLY A 10 -9.04 2.39 12.03
N ILE A 11 -7.87 1.74 12.12
CA ILE A 11 -7.58 0.50 11.39
C ILE A 11 -8.42 -0.65 11.96
N LEU A 12 -8.40 -0.84 13.28
CA LEU A 12 -9.13 -1.92 13.97
C LEU A 12 -10.64 -1.89 13.67
N PHE A 13 -11.24 -0.69 13.66
CA PHE A 13 -12.66 -0.49 13.39
C PHE A 13 -12.99 -0.20 11.91
N ARG A 14 -12.00 -0.26 11.01
CA ARG A 14 -12.13 0.02 9.56
C ARG A 14 -12.64 1.43 9.20
N GLN A 15 -12.48 2.41 10.10
CA GLN A 15 -12.89 3.81 9.92
C GLN A 15 -11.76 4.70 9.37
N HIS A 16 -10.52 4.21 9.31
CA HIS A 16 -9.38 4.96 8.79
C HIS A 16 -9.57 5.57 7.38
N PRO A 17 -10.36 5.03 6.44
CA PRO A 17 -10.57 5.69 5.15
C PRO A 17 -11.38 6.98 5.23
N GLU A 18 -12.08 7.23 6.35
CA GLU A 18 -12.91 8.41 6.58
C GLU A 18 -12.13 9.56 7.25
N PHE A 19 -10.84 9.36 7.57
CA PHE A 19 -10.02 10.37 8.20
C PHE A 19 -9.65 11.47 7.19
N GLU A 20 -9.84 12.74 7.58
CA GLU A 20 -9.61 13.91 6.70
C GLU A 20 -8.18 14.02 6.16
N ASP A 21 -7.22 13.41 6.87
CA ASP A 21 -5.81 13.40 6.56
C ASP A 21 -5.33 12.14 5.82
N ILE A 22 -6.28 11.29 5.37
CA ILE A 22 -6.00 10.08 4.59
C ILE A 22 -6.67 10.18 3.22
N GLU A 23 -5.86 10.18 2.17
CA GLU A 23 -6.34 10.09 0.80
C GLU A 23 -6.31 8.63 0.31
N TYR A 24 -7.47 8.09 -0.06
CA TYR A 24 -7.57 6.77 -0.69
C TYR A 24 -7.94 6.90 -2.16
N PHE A 25 -7.03 6.49 -3.04
CA PHE A 25 -7.27 6.44 -4.47
C PHE A 25 -6.65 5.19 -5.10
N LYS A 26 -7.09 4.85 -6.32
CA LYS A 26 -6.56 3.72 -7.10
C LYS A 26 -5.88 4.25 -8.35
N ALA A 27 -4.66 3.81 -8.61
CA ALA A 27 -3.92 4.12 -9.82
C ALA A 27 -3.29 2.85 -10.40
N ARG A 28 -3.17 2.77 -11.74
CA ARG A 28 -2.46 1.68 -12.42
C ARG A 28 -0.95 1.88 -12.42
N GLU A 29 -0.52 3.14 -12.32
CA GLU A 29 0.87 3.58 -12.32
C GLU A 29 0.99 4.77 -11.38
N ILE A 30 2.06 4.80 -10.58
CA ILE A 30 2.36 5.92 -9.68
C ILE A 30 3.88 6.09 -9.56
N LYS A 31 4.34 7.34 -9.49
CA LYS A 31 5.73 7.68 -9.16
C LYS A 31 5.73 8.40 -7.82
N ILE A 32 6.55 7.92 -6.90
CA ILE A 32 6.70 8.50 -5.56
C ILE A 32 8.06 9.17 -5.47
N GLU A 33 8.08 10.39 -4.95
CA GLU A 33 9.27 11.21 -4.73
C GLU A 33 9.23 11.78 -3.31
N ALA A 34 10.41 12.07 -2.74
CA ALA A 34 10.53 12.73 -1.45
C ALA A 34 11.81 13.57 -1.41
N GLU A 35 11.79 14.65 -0.64
CA GLU A 35 12.97 15.50 -0.44
C GLU A 35 14.08 14.80 0.35
N ARG A 36 13.70 13.85 1.21
CA ARG A 36 14.62 13.07 2.04
C ARG A 36 14.80 11.66 1.49
N HIS A 37 15.90 11.02 1.86
CA HIS A 37 16.12 9.61 1.55
C HIS A 37 15.09 8.72 2.28
N VAL A 38 14.21 8.07 1.52
CA VAL A 38 13.19 7.14 2.03
C VAL A 38 13.37 5.79 1.35
N LEU A 39 13.59 4.75 2.16
CA LEU A 39 13.66 3.37 1.69
C LEU A 39 12.28 2.86 1.30
N VAL A 40 12.21 2.13 0.18
CA VAL A 40 11.01 1.42 -0.25
C VAL A 40 11.10 -0.02 0.22
N ARG A 41 10.03 -0.49 0.86
CA ARG A 41 9.88 -1.88 1.32
C ARG A 41 8.71 -2.58 0.64
N THR A 42 8.90 -3.84 0.28
CA THR A 42 7.85 -4.75 -0.20
C THR A 42 8.08 -6.12 0.39
N ASP A 43 7.03 -6.84 0.79
CA ASP A 43 7.11 -8.21 1.33
C ASP A 43 8.20 -8.43 2.38
N CYS A 44 8.29 -7.49 3.34
CA CYS A 44 9.30 -7.47 4.41
C CYS A 44 10.76 -7.22 3.96
N GLU A 45 11.04 -6.96 2.69
CA GLU A 45 12.37 -6.68 2.15
C GLU A 45 12.53 -5.22 1.69
N VAL A 46 13.76 -4.71 1.71
CA VAL A 46 14.11 -3.40 1.13
C VAL A 46 14.46 -3.60 -0.35
N ILE A 47 13.74 -2.92 -1.24
CA ILE A 47 13.93 -3.04 -2.69
C ILE A 47 14.58 -1.82 -3.34
N GLY A 48 14.81 -0.76 -2.57
CA GLY A 48 15.44 0.46 -3.05
C GLY A 48 15.07 1.68 -2.21
N ALA A 49 15.15 2.86 -2.82
CA ALA A 49 14.75 4.14 -2.24
C ALA A 49 14.02 4.99 -3.28
N VAL A 50 13.25 5.98 -2.83
CA VAL A 50 12.62 6.96 -3.72
C VAL A 50 13.67 7.91 -4.33
N PRO A 51 13.48 8.41 -5.58
CA PRO A 51 12.28 8.29 -6.41
C PRO A 51 12.10 6.88 -6.99
N MET A 52 10.86 6.35 -6.92
CA MET A 52 10.54 5.01 -7.43
C MET A 52 9.18 5.01 -8.14
N LYS A 53 9.11 4.28 -9.25
CA LYS A 53 7.90 4.08 -10.05
C LYS A 53 7.30 2.71 -9.73
N PHE A 54 5.98 2.67 -9.56
CA PHE A 54 5.19 1.46 -9.34
C PHE A 54 4.16 1.32 -10.46
N SER A 55 3.91 0.10 -10.90
CA SER A 55 2.92 -0.21 -11.93
C SER A 55 2.29 -1.57 -11.69
N ILE A 56 1.04 -1.73 -12.09
CA ILE A 56 0.33 -3.02 -12.02
C ILE A 56 0.58 -3.82 -13.30
N ALA A 57 1.29 -4.94 -13.18
CA ALA A 57 1.40 -5.94 -14.24
C ALA A 57 0.24 -6.94 -14.14
N THR A 58 -0.81 -6.75 -14.94
CA THR A 58 -2.02 -7.57 -14.87
C THR A 58 -1.78 -8.98 -15.43
N LYS A 59 -2.18 -10.02 -14.68
CA LYS A 59 -2.11 -11.44 -15.09
C LYS A 59 -0.70 -11.89 -15.50
N ILE A 60 0.34 -11.32 -14.90
CA ILE A 60 1.74 -11.63 -15.25
C ILE A 60 2.17 -13.04 -14.85
N LEU A 61 1.58 -13.61 -13.79
CA LEU A 61 1.91 -14.95 -13.32
C LEU A 61 0.66 -15.86 -13.37
N PRO A 62 0.76 -17.07 -13.94
CA PRO A 62 -0.24 -18.11 -13.75
C PRO A 62 -0.16 -18.62 -12.30
N VAL A 63 -1.32 -18.74 -11.64
CA VAL A 63 -1.40 -19.20 -10.25
C VAL A 63 -2.33 -20.41 -10.16
N ILE A 64 -1.95 -21.41 -9.36
CA ILE A 64 -2.80 -22.56 -9.04
C ILE A 64 -3.71 -22.16 -7.90
N LEU A 65 -5.02 -22.29 -8.09
CA LEU A 65 -6.04 -21.99 -7.07
C LEU A 65 -6.82 -23.28 -6.71
N PRO A 66 -7.33 -23.40 -5.47
CA PRO A 66 -8.21 -24.49 -5.11
C PRO A 66 -9.47 -24.46 -5.97
N ARG A 67 -10.06 -25.64 -6.21
CA ARG A 67 -11.36 -25.74 -6.86
C ARG A 67 -12.40 -25.10 -5.93
N VAL A 68 -13.06 -24.04 -6.40
CA VAL A 68 -14.22 -23.48 -5.72
C VAL A 68 -15.42 -24.31 -6.15
N GLU A 69 -15.85 -25.25 -5.30
CA GLU A 69 -17.17 -25.85 -5.44
C GLU A 69 -18.22 -24.77 -5.14
N LYS A 70 -19.18 -24.58 -6.06
CA LYS A 70 -20.25 -23.60 -5.92
C LYS A 70 -21.37 -24.11 -5.04
#